data_AF-A0A212PDI0-F1
#
_entry.id   AF-A0A212PDI0-F1
#
_cell.length_a   1.000
_cell.length_b   1.000
_cell.length_c   1.000
_cell.angle_alpha   90.00
_cell.angle_beta   90.00
_cell.angle_gamma   90.00
#
_symmetry.space_group_name_H-M   'P 1'
#
loop_
_entity.id
_entity.type
_entity.pdbx_description
1 polymer ?
#
loop_
_entity_poly.entity_id
_entity_poly.type
_entity_poly.pdbx_seq_one_letter_code
_entity_poly.pdbx_strand_id
1 'polypeptide(L)'
;MKRIRQSCIKAALVSLIAAAAAPAHAELKAMGPVNPANGFPVWYQDTNSLSLDLCLDPLDAFCLQPIPVPNPAQPVSFPGNFPDEGFWWTGDASVNLATGGTADLVLALEAAFGNGAPAVGDQISFGRIRISIDDPPVPGTYRFIHPYGVREVTVGAGERIFDTRDIGATGQQFTGVLDPAQNDTEQVTTVDMYRFGPYLRWTDPDFPVTDPASGKRYVGNPNIPHAVTGSPFNTNFFRVEGPAGSNIGGPGVDFVQTSLFTVSGRLIGLGVEPFPAAAMTAVVGTPVLQEVTMTNITGSTVAFTGQNALAITGSPDFTIVPGVTDTCSGQTLQVPPATPSSCSFQVSFNPAASTVAARSAVLTITPDDTATAPPVSVTLAGTARFALTTSTAASATPAGSRVAGTVSPAGTVNVDAGGSQTYTFTPEAGYFPRVLVDGVLQTVTDNTVTFGNLGASHTVDVKFVRNGDVVEDGTINMSDAIKALRIAVGLDTPTNDERIAADVGPLVAGRPKADGAVRANDVLLILRRVVNLDPIW
;
A
#
# COMPACT_ATOMS: atom_id res chain seq x y z
N MET A 1 -72.85 21.76 22.39
CA MET A 1 -73.56 20.46 22.32
C MET A 1 -73.01 19.65 21.15
N LYS A 2 -72.51 18.43 21.42
CA LYS A 2 -72.18 17.29 20.50
C LYS A 2 -71.08 17.53 19.45
N ARG A 3 -70.11 16.66 19.14
CA ARG A 3 -69.56 15.34 19.57
C ARG A 3 -68.21 15.22 18.80
N ILE A 4 -67.05 14.84 19.39
CA ILE A 4 -66.37 13.51 19.30
C ILE A 4 -66.27 13.01 17.83
N ARG A 5 -65.16 12.64 17.16
CA ARG A 5 -63.82 12.02 17.37
C ARG A 5 -63.06 12.26 16.02
N GLN A 6 -61.74 12.20 15.82
CA GLN A 6 -60.88 11.00 15.81
C GLN A 6 -59.48 11.39 15.27
N SER A 7 -58.44 10.70 15.74
CA SER A 7 -57.01 10.88 15.44
C SER A 7 -56.62 10.78 13.96
N CYS A 8 -55.66 11.60 13.54
CA CYS A 8 -54.69 11.23 12.51
C CYS A 8 -53.28 11.57 13.00
N ILE A 9 -52.49 10.51 13.22
CA ILE A 9 -51.05 10.52 13.44
C ILE A 9 -50.40 11.08 12.17
N LYS A 10 -49.74 12.24 12.26
CA LYS A 10 -48.86 12.73 11.20
C LYS A 10 -47.54 12.00 11.29
N ALA A 11 -47.36 10.95 10.50
CA ALA A 11 -46.04 10.39 10.22
C ALA A 11 -45.28 11.41 9.35
N ALA A 12 -44.27 12.06 9.92
CA ALA A 12 -43.32 12.86 9.16
C ALA A 12 -42.33 11.90 8.48
N LEU A 13 -42.51 11.69 7.17
CA LEU A 13 -41.49 11.04 6.35
C LEU A 13 -40.40 12.09 6.07
N VAL A 14 -39.27 11.98 6.76
CA VAL A 14 -38.04 12.68 6.41
C VAL A 14 -37.46 11.94 5.20
N SER A 15 -37.68 12.46 4.00
CA SER A 15 -36.95 12.05 2.80
C SER A 15 -35.52 12.59 2.90
N LEU A 16 -34.62 11.76 3.43
CA LEU A 16 -33.18 11.92 3.28
C LEU A 16 -32.82 11.43 1.87
N ILE A 17 -32.84 12.32 0.87
CA ILE A 17 -32.16 12.03 -0.40
C ILE A 17 -30.71 12.45 -0.21
N ALA A 18 -29.90 11.51 0.28
CA ALA A 18 -28.47 11.57 0.04
C ALA A 18 -28.28 11.20 -1.43
N ALA A 19 -28.12 12.20 -2.29
CA ALA A 19 -27.51 12.00 -3.60
C ALA A 19 -26.04 11.61 -3.34
N ALA A 20 -25.79 10.31 -3.17
CA ALA A 20 -24.46 9.78 -3.30
C ALA A 20 -24.09 9.92 -4.78
N ALA A 21 -23.38 10.99 -5.12
CA ALA A 21 -22.59 10.99 -6.34
C ALA A 21 -21.64 9.79 -6.23
N ALA A 22 -21.86 8.76 -7.05
CA ALA A 22 -20.87 7.72 -7.22
C ALA A 22 -19.57 8.39 -7.69
N PRO A 23 -18.39 8.00 -7.18
CA PRO A 23 -17.15 8.55 -7.70
C PRO A 23 -17.05 8.21 -9.19
N ALA A 24 -16.54 9.12 -10.01
CA ALA A 24 -16.06 8.76 -11.33
C ALA A 24 -14.80 7.91 -11.13
N HIS A 25 -14.80 6.65 -11.57
CA HIS A 25 -13.64 5.76 -11.41
C HIS A 25 -12.94 5.59 -12.76
N ALA A 26 -11.67 6.00 -12.83
CA ALA A 26 -10.76 5.58 -13.88
C ALA A 26 -10.35 4.13 -13.58
N GLU A 27 -10.53 3.21 -14.52
CA GLU A 27 -10.06 1.82 -14.36
C GLU A 27 -8.84 1.51 -15.27
N LEU A 28 -8.58 2.37 -16.26
CA LEU A 28 -7.27 2.54 -16.89
C LEU A 28 -6.58 3.78 -16.32
N LYS A 29 -5.26 3.69 -16.13
CA LYS A 29 -4.48 4.66 -15.38
C LYS A 29 -3.60 5.54 -16.27
N ALA A 30 -2.96 4.95 -17.28
CA ALA A 30 -1.98 5.66 -18.09
C ALA A 30 -1.80 5.00 -19.47
N MET A 31 -1.16 5.71 -20.37
CA MET A 31 -0.70 5.20 -21.66
C MET A 31 0.79 5.51 -21.86
N GLY A 32 1.43 4.69 -22.68
CA GLY A 32 2.81 4.88 -23.09
C GLY A 32 2.99 5.99 -24.12
N PRO A 33 4.25 6.32 -24.45
CA PRO A 33 4.54 7.21 -25.56
C PRO A 33 3.92 6.68 -26.85
N VAL A 34 3.61 7.59 -27.77
CA VAL A 34 3.16 7.23 -29.12
C VAL A 34 4.36 6.72 -29.92
N ASN A 35 4.26 5.50 -30.45
CA ASN A 35 5.29 4.90 -31.27
C ASN A 35 5.41 5.66 -32.60
N PRO A 36 6.56 6.27 -32.92
CA PRO A 36 6.72 7.06 -34.14
C PRO A 36 6.61 6.22 -35.42
N ALA A 37 6.75 4.90 -35.35
CA ALA A 37 6.66 4.01 -36.50
C ALA A 37 5.22 3.75 -36.93
N ASN A 38 4.24 3.80 -36.03
CA ASN A 38 2.84 3.46 -36.34
C ASN A 38 1.79 4.49 -35.86
N GLY A 39 2.18 5.43 -34.99
CA GLY A 39 1.31 6.48 -34.48
C GLY A 39 0.36 6.04 -33.37
N PHE A 40 0.52 4.85 -32.78
CA PHE A 40 -0.27 4.38 -31.63
C PHE A 40 0.52 4.40 -30.32
N PRO A 41 -0.15 4.53 -29.16
CA PRO A 41 0.45 4.28 -27.85
C PRO A 41 1.11 2.91 -27.80
N VAL A 42 2.33 2.84 -27.28
CA VAL A 42 3.00 1.53 -27.16
C VAL A 42 2.25 0.63 -26.18
N TRP A 43 1.76 1.19 -25.07
CA TRP A 43 1.07 0.43 -24.05
C TRP A 43 -0.07 1.20 -23.39
N TYR A 44 -0.97 0.48 -22.76
CA TYR A 44 -1.94 1.00 -21.78
C TYR A 44 -1.80 0.28 -20.45
N GLN A 45 -1.81 1.05 -19.36
CA GLN A 45 -1.69 0.57 -17.99
C GLN A 45 -3.03 0.67 -17.25
N ASP A 46 -3.45 -0.40 -16.58
CA ASP A 46 -4.62 -0.41 -15.70
C ASP A 46 -4.31 0.03 -14.26
N THR A 47 -5.33 0.16 -13.43
CA THR A 47 -5.17 0.52 -12.00
C THR A 47 -4.50 -0.56 -11.15
N ASN A 48 -4.42 -1.80 -11.64
CA ASN A 48 -3.66 -2.90 -11.06
C ASN A 48 -2.18 -2.91 -11.51
N SER A 49 -1.75 -1.89 -12.24
CA SER A 49 -0.39 -1.72 -12.79
C SER A 49 0.01 -2.77 -13.83
N LEU A 50 -0.96 -3.48 -14.42
CA LEU A 50 -0.71 -4.28 -15.62
C LEU A 50 -0.61 -3.36 -16.82
N SER A 51 0.49 -3.46 -17.56
CA SER A 51 0.72 -2.71 -18.78
C SER A 51 0.76 -3.68 -19.95
N LEU A 52 -0.07 -3.40 -20.96
CA LEU A 52 -0.22 -4.27 -22.12
C LEU A 52 0.22 -3.55 -23.38
N ASP A 53 1.01 -4.24 -24.20
CA ASP A 53 1.55 -3.77 -25.47
C ASP A 53 0.56 -4.02 -26.62
N LEU A 54 0.67 -3.25 -27.70
CA LEU A 54 -0.16 -3.42 -28.88
C LEU A 54 0.27 -4.69 -29.65
N CYS A 55 -0.61 -5.67 -29.72
CA CYS A 55 -0.38 -6.88 -30.50
C CYS A 55 -0.45 -6.58 -32.00
N LEU A 56 0.72 -6.47 -32.65
CA LEU A 56 0.86 -6.24 -34.09
C LEU A 56 1.61 -7.35 -34.83
N ASP A 57 2.24 -8.28 -34.12
CA ASP A 57 3.05 -9.34 -34.74
C ASP A 57 2.14 -10.50 -35.20
N PRO A 58 1.96 -10.74 -36.51
CA PRO A 58 1.07 -11.80 -37.00
C PRO A 58 1.60 -13.21 -36.69
N LEU A 59 2.85 -13.35 -36.24
CA LEU A 59 3.43 -14.62 -35.82
C LEU A 59 3.27 -14.89 -34.32
N ASP A 60 2.75 -13.91 -33.55
CA ASP A 60 2.54 -14.02 -32.12
C ASP A 60 1.23 -14.76 -31.82
N ALA A 61 1.32 -16.07 -31.59
CA ALA A 61 0.16 -16.95 -31.41
C ALA A 61 -0.67 -16.67 -30.14
N PHE A 62 -0.14 -15.86 -29.22
CA PHE A 62 -0.83 -15.47 -27.97
C PHE A 62 -1.51 -14.08 -28.10
N CYS A 63 -1.28 -13.38 -29.20
CA CYS A 63 -2.13 -12.29 -29.66
C CYS A 63 -3.42 -12.83 -30.32
N LEU A 64 -4.50 -12.04 -30.37
CA LEU A 64 -5.72 -12.44 -31.08
C LEU A 64 -5.41 -12.59 -32.58
N GLN A 65 -5.71 -13.78 -33.13
CA GLN A 65 -5.45 -14.13 -34.53
C GLN A 65 -6.76 -14.37 -35.30
N PRO A 66 -6.77 -14.21 -36.63
CA PRO A 66 -5.67 -13.70 -37.46
C PRO A 66 -5.53 -12.18 -37.35
N ILE A 67 -4.29 -11.66 -37.38
CA ILE A 67 -4.05 -10.22 -37.55
C ILE A 67 -4.12 -9.89 -39.06
N PRO A 68 -5.13 -9.14 -39.53
CA PRO A 68 -5.39 -8.97 -40.97
C PRO A 68 -4.45 -7.94 -41.58
N VAL A 69 -3.23 -8.35 -41.95
CA VAL A 69 -2.30 -7.53 -42.73
C VAL A 69 -2.34 -7.88 -44.22
N PRO A 70 -2.08 -6.92 -45.13
CA PRO A 70 -2.05 -7.18 -46.58
C PRO A 70 -1.11 -8.30 -47.01
N ASN A 71 0.04 -8.46 -46.34
CA ASN A 71 0.97 -9.55 -46.57
C ASN A 71 1.56 -10.09 -45.25
N PRO A 72 1.07 -11.23 -44.73
CA PRO A 72 1.54 -11.80 -43.46
C PRO A 72 2.95 -12.39 -43.52
N ALA A 73 3.54 -12.54 -44.71
CA ALA A 73 4.92 -12.99 -44.89
C ALA A 73 5.95 -11.84 -44.87
N GLN A 74 5.51 -10.59 -44.68
CA GLN A 74 6.37 -9.41 -44.56
C GLN A 74 6.24 -8.80 -43.17
N PRO A 75 7.29 -8.10 -42.67
CA PRO A 75 7.19 -7.37 -41.41
C PRO A 75 6.04 -6.37 -41.42
N VAL A 76 5.40 -6.19 -40.26
CA VAL A 76 4.37 -5.15 -40.10
C VAL A 76 5.01 -3.78 -40.21
N SER A 77 4.44 -2.94 -41.07
CA SER A 77 4.97 -1.63 -41.39
C SER A 77 3.84 -0.69 -41.75
N PHE A 78 3.68 0.37 -40.96
CA PHE A 78 2.65 1.38 -41.19
C PHE A 78 3.11 2.40 -42.26
N PRO A 79 2.21 2.85 -43.16
CA PRO A 79 0.82 2.42 -43.33
C PRO A 79 0.62 1.23 -44.27
N GLY A 80 1.68 0.75 -44.94
CA GLY A 80 1.56 -0.18 -46.07
C GLY A 80 1.14 -1.60 -45.70
N ASN A 81 1.91 -2.29 -44.85
CA ASN A 81 1.63 -3.65 -44.39
C ASN A 81 1.18 -3.62 -42.92
N PHE A 82 0.02 -3.03 -42.66
CA PHE A 82 -0.48 -2.76 -41.31
C PHE A 82 -1.96 -3.15 -41.22
N PRO A 83 -2.45 -3.67 -40.09
CA PRO A 83 -3.86 -4.03 -39.97
C PRO A 83 -4.73 -2.78 -39.81
N ASP A 84 -5.99 -2.87 -40.21
CA ASP A 84 -7.01 -1.83 -40.00
C ASP A 84 -7.48 -1.74 -38.53
N GLU A 85 -7.33 -2.83 -37.78
CA GLU A 85 -7.59 -2.91 -36.34
C GLU A 85 -6.47 -3.70 -35.62
N GLY A 86 -6.15 -3.31 -34.39
CA GLY A 86 -5.20 -4.02 -33.52
C GLY A 86 -5.64 -3.94 -32.06
N PHE A 87 -5.08 -4.80 -31.21
CA PHE A 87 -5.58 -4.95 -29.83
C PHE A 87 -4.45 -4.87 -28.81
N TRP A 88 -4.59 -4.03 -27.80
CA TRP A 88 -3.77 -4.11 -26.58
C TRP A 88 -4.26 -5.24 -25.68
N TRP A 89 -5.56 -5.49 -25.69
CA TRP A 89 -6.22 -6.49 -24.85
C TRP A 89 -7.54 -6.94 -25.46
N THR A 90 -7.86 -8.22 -25.30
CA THR A 90 -9.19 -8.78 -25.59
C THR A 90 -9.64 -9.73 -24.47
N GLY A 91 -10.96 -9.83 -24.27
CA GLY A 91 -11.57 -10.70 -23.28
C GLY A 91 -12.95 -11.16 -23.73
N ASP A 92 -12.98 -12.20 -24.55
CA ASP A 92 -14.21 -12.69 -25.17
C ASP A 92 -14.83 -13.81 -24.34
N ALA A 93 -16.16 -13.87 -24.29
CA ALA A 93 -16.89 -14.99 -23.72
C ALA A 93 -18.07 -15.37 -24.62
N SER A 94 -18.31 -16.67 -24.75
CA SER A 94 -19.43 -17.22 -25.49
C SER A 94 -20.16 -18.25 -24.62
N VAL A 95 -21.49 -18.22 -24.63
CA VAL A 95 -22.32 -19.19 -23.92
C VAL A 95 -23.39 -19.74 -24.86
N ASN A 96 -23.46 -21.07 -24.94
CA ASN A 96 -24.48 -21.77 -25.75
C ASN A 96 -25.87 -21.56 -25.15
N LEU A 97 -26.85 -21.29 -26.01
CA LEU A 97 -28.25 -21.22 -25.62
C LEU A 97 -28.89 -22.60 -25.78
N ALA A 98 -29.77 -22.98 -24.85
CA ALA A 98 -30.49 -24.26 -24.95
C ALA A 98 -31.44 -24.31 -26.16
N THR A 99 -31.81 -23.14 -26.67
CA THR A 99 -32.66 -22.92 -27.84
C THR A 99 -31.90 -22.97 -29.16
N GLY A 100 -30.56 -23.09 -29.13
CA GLY A 100 -29.69 -22.98 -30.29
C GLY A 100 -29.03 -21.61 -30.40
N GLY A 101 -27.86 -21.57 -31.03
CA GLY A 101 -27.03 -20.36 -31.12
C GLY A 101 -26.25 -20.07 -29.83
N THR A 102 -25.61 -18.90 -29.81
CA THR A 102 -24.78 -18.40 -28.71
C THR A 102 -25.24 -17.01 -28.27
N ALA A 103 -24.97 -16.70 -27.01
CA ALA A 103 -24.79 -15.31 -26.60
C ALA A 103 -23.30 -15.04 -26.48
N ASP A 104 -22.87 -13.94 -27.10
CA ASP A 104 -21.46 -13.58 -27.20
C ASP A 104 -21.21 -12.22 -26.56
N LEU A 105 -20.06 -12.13 -25.89
CA LEU A 105 -19.51 -10.93 -25.29
C LEU A 105 -18.11 -10.72 -25.87
N VAL A 106 -17.89 -9.54 -26.45
CA VAL A 106 -16.58 -9.08 -26.92
C VAL A 106 -16.17 -7.89 -26.08
N LEU A 107 -15.02 -8.02 -25.41
CA LEU A 107 -14.38 -6.95 -24.66
C LEU A 107 -13.01 -6.69 -25.27
N ALA A 108 -12.67 -5.43 -25.55
CA ALA A 108 -11.40 -5.14 -26.19
C ALA A 108 -10.89 -3.74 -25.90
N LEU A 109 -9.56 -3.57 -25.87
CA LEU A 109 -8.90 -2.28 -25.96
C LEU A 109 -8.24 -2.18 -27.34
N GLU A 110 -8.79 -1.34 -28.20
CA GLU A 110 -8.60 -1.42 -29.65
C GLU A 110 -7.87 -0.20 -30.20
N ALA A 111 -6.95 -0.45 -31.12
CA ALA A 111 -6.35 0.49 -32.03
C ALA A 111 -7.06 0.39 -33.37
N ALA A 112 -7.54 1.52 -33.91
CA ALA A 112 -8.18 1.55 -35.23
C ALA A 112 -7.92 2.88 -35.94
N PHE A 113 -8.54 3.06 -37.10
CA PHE A 113 -8.49 4.30 -37.88
C PHE A 113 -9.89 4.90 -38.07
N GLY A 114 -10.03 6.20 -37.87
CA GLY A 114 -11.33 6.90 -37.94
C GLY A 114 -12.04 6.77 -39.30
N ASN A 115 -11.29 6.54 -40.38
CA ASN A 115 -11.81 6.31 -41.73
C ASN A 115 -11.73 4.83 -42.18
N GLY A 116 -11.44 3.91 -41.25
CA GLY A 116 -11.30 2.47 -41.49
C GLY A 116 -9.93 2.06 -42.05
N ALA A 117 -9.48 2.67 -43.14
CA ALA A 117 -8.18 2.31 -43.74
C ALA A 117 -6.99 2.89 -42.95
N PRO A 118 -5.86 2.16 -42.83
CA PRO A 118 -4.63 2.67 -42.22
C PRO A 118 -4.14 3.96 -42.90
N ALA A 119 -4.23 5.08 -42.17
CA ALA A 119 -3.84 6.39 -42.66
C ALA A 119 -3.21 7.23 -41.56
N VAL A 120 -2.17 8.00 -41.93
CA VAL A 120 -1.46 8.87 -41.00
C VAL A 120 -2.41 9.96 -40.49
N GLY A 121 -2.53 10.10 -39.17
CA GLY A 121 -3.38 11.08 -38.52
C GLY A 121 -4.79 10.56 -38.19
N ASP A 122 -5.17 9.40 -38.71
CA ASP A 122 -6.49 8.81 -38.46
C ASP A 122 -6.49 7.83 -37.28
N GLN A 123 -5.35 7.58 -36.63
CA GLN A 123 -5.22 6.67 -35.50
C GLN A 123 -6.16 7.07 -34.36
N ILE A 124 -6.91 6.10 -33.83
CA ILE A 124 -7.74 6.24 -32.64
C ILE A 124 -7.57 5.03 -31.74
N SER A 125 -7.82 5.19 -30.44
CA SER A 125 -8.00 4.05 -29.54
C SER A 125 -9.25 4.18 -28.69
N PHE A 126 -9.90 3.06 -28.41
CA PHE A 126 -11.10 3.02 -27.60
C PHE A 126 -11.25 1.65 -26.93
N GLY A 127 -11.98 1.61 -25.83
CA GLY A 127 -12.45 0.36 -25.24
C GLY A 127 -13.75 -0.07 -25.91
N ARG A 128 -13.93 -1.36 -26.18
CA ARG A 128 -15.17 -1.91 -26.72
C ARG A 128 -15.81 -2.88 -25.74
N ILE A 129 -17.13 -2.76 -25.62
CA ILE A 129 -18.00 -3.76 -25.03
C ILE A 129 -19.09 -4.04 -26.05
N ARG A 130 -19.16 -5.27 -26.55
CA ARG A 130 -20.19 -5.70 -27.48
C ARG A 130 -20.87 -6.95 -26.97
N ILE A 131 -22.19 -6.94 -27.00
CA ILE A 131 -23.04 -8.08 -26.68
C ILE A 131 -23.88 -8.44 -27.90
N SER A 132 -24.00 -9.73 -28.19
CA SER A 132 -24.82 -10.20 -29.30
C SER A 132 -25.53 -11.51 -29.02
N ILE A 133 -26.73 -11.61 -29.58
CA ILE A 133 -27.51 -12.84 -29.74
C ILE A 133 -28.18 -12.75 -31.11
N ASP A 134 -27.80 -13.62 -32.05
CA ASP A 134 -28.30 -13.56 -33.42
C ASP A 134 -29.80 -13.91 -33.52
N ASP A 135 -30.25 -14.88 -32.73
CA ASP A 135 -31.66 -15.34 -32.70
C ASP A 135 -32.17 -15.45 -31.25
N PRO A 136 -32.58 -14.32 -30.63
CA PRO A 136 -33.15 -14.32 -29.29
C PRO A 136 -34.43 -15.17 -29.21
N PRO A 137 -34.58 -16.08 -28.23
CA PRO A 137 -35.69 -17.04 -28.20
C PRO A 137 -37.09 -16.43 -28.20
N VAL A 138 -37.24 -15.27 -27.57
CA VAL A 138 -38.52 -14.58 -27.40
C VAL A 138 -38.30 -13.06 -27.44
N PRO A 139 -39.29 -12.26 -27.89
CA PRO A 139 -39.22 -10.82 -27.72
C PRO A 139 -39.27 -10.43 -26.24
N GLY A 140 -38.62 -9.33 -25.88
CA GLY A 140 -38.64 -8.77 -24.53
C GLY A 140 -37.30 -8.18 -24.12
N THR A 141 -37.16 -7.91 -22.83
CA THR A 141 -35.96 -7.33 -22.23
C THR A 141 -35.01 -8.43 -21.75
N TYR A 142 -33.78 -8.37 -22.24
CA TYR A 142 -32.67 -9.21 -21.84
C TYR A 142 -31.70 -8.42 -20.98
N ARG A 143 -31.21 -9.02 -19.90
CA ARG A 143 -30.25 -8.42 -18.98
C ARG A 143 -28.91 -9.15 -19.07
N PHE A 144 -27.88 -8.43 -19.47
CA PHE A 144 -26.52 -8.93 -19.64
C PHE A 144 -25.68 -8.48 -18.44
N ILE A 145 -25.10 -9.42 -17.71
CA ILE A 145 -24.19 -9.16 -16.60
C ILE A 145 -22.82 -9.66 -17.03
N HIS A 146 -21.85 -8.76 -17.03
CA HIS A 146 -20.51 -9.04 -17.51
C HIS A 146 -19.46 -8.41 -16.56
N PRO A 147 -18.15 -8.66 -16.78
CA PRO A 147 -17.10 -8.19 -15.88
C PRO A 147 -17.04 -6.67 -15.65
N TYR A 148 -17.59 -5.89 -16.57
CA TYR A 148 -17.55 -4.43 -16.56
C TYR A 148 -18.90 -3.78 -16.31
N GLY A 149 -19.92 -4.56 -15.95
CA GLY A 149 -21.19 -4.04 -15.47
C GLY A 149 -22.41 -4.79 -15.99
N VAL A 150 -23.51 -4.07 -16.16
CA VAL A 150 -24.83 -4.61 -16.53
C VAL A 150 -25.42 -3.77 -17.67
N ARG A 151 -26.06 -4.43 -18.63
CA ARG A 151 -26.75 -3.81 -19.75
C ARG A 151 -28.10 -4.48 -20.00
N GLU A 152 -29.16 -3.69 -20.15
CA GLU A 152 -30.48 -4.18 -20.57
C GLU A 152 -30.76 -3.83 -22.03
N VAL A 153 -31.19 -4.82 -22.81
CA VAL A 153 -31.56 -4.63 -24.23
C VAL A 153 -32.97 -5.18 -24.44
N THR A 154 -33.85 -4.36 -25.03
CA THR A 154 -35.21 -4.79 -25.39
C THR A 154 -35.30 -5.01 -26.90
N VAL A 155 -35.78 -6.19 -27.29
CA VAL A 155 -35.94 -6.57 -28.70
C VAL A 155 -37.36 -7.03 -29.02
N GLY A 156 -37.81 -6.72 -30.24
CA GLY A 156 -39.03 -7.22 -30.85
C GLY A 156 -38.89 -8.64 -31.39
N ALA A 157 -39.99 -9.18 -31.92
CA ALA A 157 -40.00 -10.55 -32.44
C ALA A 157 -39.16 -10.65 -33.72
N GLY A 158 -38.20 -11.59 -33.74
CA GLY A 158 -37.30 -11.82 -34.87
C GLY A 158 -36.18 -10.79 -35.03
N GLU A 159 -36.00 -9.89 -34.05
CA GLU A 159 -34.87 -8.97 -34.02
C GLU A 159 -33.65 -9.61 -33.35
N ARG A 160 -32.47 -9.41 -33.92
CA ARG A 160 -31.20 -9.77 -33.27
C ARG A 160 -30.85 -8.79 -32.16
N ILE A 161 -30.14 -9.26 -31.14
CA ILE A 161 -29.44 -8.38 -30.20
C ILE A 161 -28.04 -8.17 -30.76
N PHE A 162 -27.70 -6.91 -31.05
CA PHE A 162 -26.35 -6.51 -31.44
C PHE A 162 -26.10 -5.10 -30.90
N ASP A 163 -25.51 -5.04 -29.71
CA ASP A 163 -25.31 -3.80 -28.97
C ASP A 163 -23.82 -3.60 -28.74
N THR A 164 -23.29 -2.47 -29.22
CA THR A 164 -21.87 -2.13 -29.15
C THR A 164 -21.70 -0.79 -28.47
N ARG A 165 -20.81 -0.76 -27.49
CA ARG A 165 -20.39 0.47 -26.83
C ARG A 165 -18.89 0.64 -26.99
N ASP A 166 -18.50 1.71 -27.68
CA ASP A 166 -17.12 2.14 -27.79
C ASP A 166 -16.87 3.31 -26.83
N ILE A 167 -15.83 3.21 -26.02
CA ILE A 167 -15.51 4.07 -24.88
C ILE A 167 -14.23 4.84 -25.20
N GLY A 168 -14.34 6.17 -25.21
CA GLY A 168 -13.19 7.05 -25.50
C GLY A 168 -12.92 7.34 -26.96
N ALA A 169 -13.82 6.94 -27.88
CA ALA A 169 -13.64 7.12 -29.33
C ALA A 169 -13.77 8.57 -29.82
N THR A 170 -14.31 9.51 -29.01
CA THR A 170 -14.61 10.89 -29.45
C THR A 170 -13.62 11.93 -28.89
N GLY A 171 -12.98 12.70 -29.77
CA GLY A 171 -12.34 13.99 -29.45
C GLY A 171 -11.02 13.94 -28.66
N GLN A 172 -10.55 12.77 -28.25
CA GLN A 172 -9.35 12.56 -27.44
C GLN A 172 -8.59 11.35 -28.00
N GLN A 173 -7.74 11.58 -29.01
CA GLN A 173 -7.18 10.57 -29.91
C GLN A 173 -6.67 9.27 -29.23
N PHE A 174 -6.12 9.36 -28.02
CA PHE A 174 -5.70 8.22 -27.20
C PHE A 174 -6.12 8.29 -25.72
N THR A 175 -6.39 9.49 -25.21
CA THR A 175 -6.70 9.69 -23.78
C THR A 175 -8.16 9.48 -23.43
N GLY A 176 -9.06 9.34 -24.42
CA GLY A 176 -10.48 9.18 -24.18
C GLY A 176 -10.83 7.93 -23.36
N VAL A 177 -10.08 6.83 -23.56
CA VAL A 177 -10.28 5.59 -22.79
C VAL A 177 -9.75 5.67 -21.35
N LEU A 178 -8.95 6.70 -21.04
CA LEU A 178 -8.46 6.99 -19.69
C LEU A 178 -9.39 7.93 -18.93
N ASP A 179 -10.29 8.64 -19.63
CA ASP A 179 -11.18 9.64 -19.04
C ASP A 179 -12.36 8.96 -18.32
N PRO A 180 -12.47 9.09 -16.99
CA PRO A 180 -13.59 8.54 -16.22
C PRO A 180 -14.94 9.05 -16.69
N ALA A 181 -15.00 10.30 -17.21
CA ALA A 181 -16.23 10.88 -17.70
C ALA A 181 -16.72 10.18 -18.98
N GLN A 182 -15.80 9.76 -19.85
CA GLN A 182 -16.14 9.01 -21.08
C GLN A 182 -16.57 7.57 -20.80
N ASN A 183 -16.21 7.01 -19.64
CA ASN A 183 -16.73 5.71 -19.18
C ASN A 183 -18.24 5.81 -18.82
N ASP A 184 -18.73 7.02 -18.51
CA ASP A 184 -20.02 7.29 -17.85
C ASP A 184 -21.00 8.16 -18.69
N THR A 185 -20.66 8.49 -19.94
CA THR A 185 -21.37 9.54 -20.72
C THR A 185 -22.69 9.14 -21.39
N GLU A 186 -23.09 7.86 -21.38
CA GLU A 186 -24.40 7.46 -21.88
C GLU A 186 -25.35 7.30 -20.70
N GLN A 187 -26.51 7.96 -20.78
CA GLN A 187 -27.53 8.11 -19.75
C GLN A 187 -27.56 6.93 -18.75
N VAL A 188 -26.84 7.06 -17.64
CA VAL A 188 -26.88 6.09 -16.54
C VAL A 188 -28.28 6.12 -15.96
N THR A 189 -29.16 5.27 -16.49
CA THR A 189 -30.23 4.74 -15.67
C THR A 189 -29.55 3.93 -14.56
N THR A 190 -30.19 3.71 -13.42
CA THR A 190 -29.60 2.97 -12.29
C THR A 190 -29.23 1.51 -12.61
N VAL A 191 -29.34 1.08 -13.88
CA VAL A 191 -29.20 -0.29 -14.36
C VAL A 191 -28.06 -0.44 -15.37
N ASP A 192 -27.78 0.58 -16.19
CA ASP A 192 -26.68 0.58 -17.17
C ASP A 192 -25.40 1.14 -16.54
N MET A 193 -24.62 0.25 -15.90
CA MET A 193 -23.34 0.61 -15.30
C MET A 193 -22.20 0.08 -16.16
N TYR A 194 -21.19 0.90 -16.42
CA TYR A 194 -20.05 0.50 -17.24
C TYR A 194 -18.75 1.04 -16.69
N ARG A 195 -17.75 0.16 -16.64
CA ARG A 195 -16.37 0.55 -16.39
C ARG A 195 -15.40 -0.30 -17.17
N PHE A 196 -14.80 0.26 -18.21
CA PHE A 196 -13.78 -0.45 -18.96
C PHE A 196 -12.48 -0.55 -18.17
N GLY A 197 -12.14 -1.76 -17.72
CA GLY A 197 -10.99 -2.06 -16.88
C GLY A 197 -11.37 -2.39 -15.42
N PRO A 198 -10.42 -2.84 -14.58
CA PRO A 198 -9.06 -3.28 -14.92
C PRO A 198 -9.06 -4.47 -15.88
N TYR A 199 -7.91 -4.84 -16.46
CA TYR A 199 -7.88 -5.94 -17.43
C TYR A 199 -8.27 -7.26 -16.78
N LEU A 200 -9.05 -8.08 -17.50
CA LEU A 200 -9.19 -9.47 -17.11
C LEU A 200 -7.91 -10.23 -17.45
N ARG A 201 -7.53 -11.14 -16.55
CA ARG A 201 -6.42 -12.07 -16.72
C ARG A 201 -6.84 -13.47 -16.27
N TRP A 202 -6.12 -14.50 -16.68
CA TRP A 202 -6.28 -15.83 -16.12
C TRP A 202 -6.09 -15.83 -14.59
N THR A 203 -6.81 -16.73 -13.91
CA THR A 203 -6.70 -16.92 -12.46
C THR A 203 -5.36 -17.56 -12.07
N ASP A 204 -4.90 -17.27 -10.84
CA ASP A 204 -3.72 -17.94 -10.27
C ASP A 204 -4.01 -19.43 -10.00
N PRO A 205 -3.02 -20.34 -10.13
CA PRO A 205 -1.60 -20.09 -10.37
C PRO A 205 -1.18 -19.99 -11.85
N ASP A 206 -2.13 -20.05 -12.79
CA ASP A 206 -1.83 -20.16 -14.24
C ASP A 206 -1.45 -18.82 -14.89
N PHE A 207 -1.55 -17.71 -14.15
CA PHE A 207 -1.04 -16.41 -14.53
C PHE A 207 0.32 -16.14 -13.88
N PRO A 208 1.29 -15.55 -14.61
CA PRO A 208 1.29 -15.17 -16.03
C PRO A 208 1.36 -16.37 -16.98
N VAL A 209 0.87 -16.21 -18.21
CA VAL A 209 1.11 -17.19 -19.27
C VAL A 209 2.41 -16.85 -19.97
N THR A 210 3.30 -17.82 -20.16
CA THR A 210 4.57 -17.64 -20.89
C THR A 210 4.52 -18.41 -22.20
N ASP A 211 4.78 -17.74 -23.32
CA ASP A 211 4.97 -18.43 -24.60
C ASP A 211 6.32 -19.19 -24.55
N PRO A 212 6.31 -20.53 -24.64
CA PRO A 212 7.54 -21.32 -24.57
C PRO A 212 8.49 -21.05 -25.75
N ALA A 213 8.01 -20.53 -26.87
CA ALA A 213 8.84 -20.26 -28.05
C ALA A 213 9.58 -18.93 -27.94
N SER A 214 8.89 -17.84 -27.57
CA SER A 214 9.48 -16.50 -27.52
C SER A 214 9.90 -16.04 -26.12
N GLY A 215 9.44 -16.71 -25.06
CA GLY A 215 9.63 -16.27 -23.68
C GLY A 215 8.79 -15.04 -23.27
N LYS A 216 7.98 -14.50 -24.19
CA LYS A 216 7.04 -13.39 -23.91
C LYS A 216 5.98 -13.85 -22.91
N ARG A 217 5.46 -12.90 -22.13
CA ARG A 217 4.43 -13.15 -21.12
C ARG A 217 3.12 -12.45 -21.46
N TYR A 218 2.01 -13.04 -21.05
CA TYR A 218 0.65 -12.61 -21.42
C TYR A 218 -0.30 -12.71 -20.23
N VAL A 219 -1.41 -11.97 -20.30
CA VAL A 219 -2.53 -12.08 -19.34
C VAL A 219 -3.36 -13.34 -19.53
N GLY A 220 -3.24 -14.01 -20.67
CA GLY A 220 -3.96 -15.22 -21.03
C GLY A 220 -3.50 -15.77 -22.39
N ASN A 221 -4.19 -16.81 -22.86
CA ASN A 221 -4.06 -17.34 -24.22
C ASN A 221 -5.43 -17.30 -24.91
N PRO A 222 -5.60 -16.55 -26.02
CA PRO A 222 -6.89 -16.42 -26.70
C PRO A 222 -7.39 -17.74 -27.32
N ASN A 223 -6.53 -18.76 -27.45
CA ASN A 223 -6.91 -20.06 -28.00
C ASN A 223 -7.47 -21.03 -26.95
N ILE A 224 -7.50 -20.65 -25.68
CA ILE A 224 -7.89 -21.52 -24.57
C ILE A 224 -8.90 -20.78 -23.67
N PRO A 225 -10.18 -21.21 -23.65
CA PRO A 225 -11.14 -20.71 -22.67
C PRO A 225 -10.69 -21.03 -21.26
N HIS A 226 -10.62 -20.01 -20.39
CA HIS A 226 -10.10 -20.13 -19.03
C HIS A 226 -10.88 -19.28 -18.04
N ALA A 227 -10.83 -19.64 -16.76
CA ALA A 227 -11.37 -18.80 -15.70
C ALA A 227 -10.56 -17.50 -15.58
N VAL A 228 -11.23 -16.39 -15.30
CA VAL A 228 -10.60 -15.07 -15.21
C VAL A 228 -10.82 -14.39 -13.86
N THR A 229 -9.97 -13.42 -13.58
CA THR A 229 -10.12 -12.43 -12.50
C THR A 229 -9.81 -11.03 -13.02
N GLY A 230 -10.16 -10.00 -12.27
CA GLY A 230 -9.87 -8.60 -12.61
C GLY A 230 -11.10 -7.70 -12.71
N SER A 231 -12.32 -8.24 -12.65
CA SER A 231 -13.55 -7.43 -12.65
C SER A 231 -13.59 -6.47 -11.44
N PRO A 232 -13.87 -5.17 -11.66
CA PRO A 232 -14.04 -4.21 -10.57
C PRO A 232 -15.32 -4.46 -9.75
N PHE A 233 -16.27 -5.22 -10.29
CA PHE A 233 -17.54 -5.56 -9.64
C PHE A 233 -17.56 -6.97 -9.08
N ASN A 234 -16.43 -7.69 -9.13
CA ASN A 234 -16.34 -9.10 -8.81
C ASN A 234 -17.30 -9.97 -9.64
N THR A 235 -17.65 -9.53 -10.85
CA THR A 235 -18.46 -10.25 -11.83
C THR A 235 -17.58 -10.93 -12.86
N ASN A 236 -16.71 -11.85 -12.41
CA ASN A 236 -15.78 -12.60 -13.29
C ASN A 236 -16.49 -13.70 -14.13
N PHE A 237 -17.66 -13.39 -14.67
CA PHE A 237 -18.50 -14.24 -15.47
C PHE A 237 -19.30 -13.41 -16.48
N PHE A 238 -19.77 -14.06 -17.55
CA PHE A 238 -20.74 -13.52 -18.47
C PHE A 238 -22.07 -14.26 -18.29
N ARG A 239 -23.15 -13.53 -18.00
CA ARG A 239 -24.49 -14.06 -17.76
C ARG A 239 -25.51 -13.29 -18.57
N VAL A 240 -26.45 -14.02 -19.16
CA VAL A 240 -27.59 -13.46 -19.87
C VAL A 240 -28.85 -13.96 -19.19
N GLU A 241 -29.71 -13.02 -18.79
CA GLU A 241 -31.05 -13.31 -18.29
C GLU A 241 -32.05 -12.88 -19.36
N GLY A 242 -32.85 -13.83 -19.83
CA GLY A 242 -33.92 -13.57 -20.78
C GLY A 242 -35.23 -13.20 -20.07
N PRO A 243 -36.24 -12.78 -20.84
CA PRO A 243 -37.60 -12.60 -20.34
C PRO A 243 -38.13 -13.88 -19.67
N ALA A 244 -39.08 -13.72 -18.74
CA ALA A 244 -39.73 -14.85 -18.10
C ALA A 244 -40.37 -15.79 -19.15
N GLY A 245 -40.05 -17.07 -19.10
CA GLY A 245 -40.47 -18.07 -20.08
C GLY A 245 -39.65 -18.11 -21.38
N SER A 246 -38.51 -17.41 -21.44
CA SER A 246 -37.56 -17.49 -22.55
C SER A 246 -36.94 -18.88 -22.70
N ASN A 247 -36.82 -19.64 -21.61
CA ASN A 247 -36.18 -20.95 -21.60
C ASN A 247 -34.76 -20.94 -22.19
N ILE A 248 -34.06 -19.80 -22.11
CA ILE A 248 -32.74 -19.60 -22.74
C ILE A 248 -31.68 -20.59 -22.21
N GLY A 249 -31.81 -21.02 -20.95
CA GLY A 249 -30.98 -22.05 -20.33
C GLY A 249 -31.60 -23.45 -20.32
N GLY A 250 -32.76 -23.62 -20.96
CA GLY A 250 -33.54 -24.85 -21.01
C GLY A 250 -34.94 -24.69 -20.41
N PRO A 251 -35.78 -25.75 -20.43
CA PRO A 251 -37.15 -25.67 -19.92
C PRO A 251 -37.22 -25.16 -18.47
N GLY A 252 -37.88 -24.02 -18.27
CA GLY A 252 -38.03 -23.34 -16.98
C GLY A 252 -36.80 -22.56 -16.50
N VAL A 253 -35.76 -22.41 -17.32
CA VAL A 253 -34.53 -21.69 -16.98
C VAL A 253 -34.36 -20.49 -17.91
N ASP A 254 -34.58 -19.30 -17.37
CA ASP A 254 -34.54 -18.03 -18.11
C ASP A 254 -33.17 -17.33 -18.03
N PHE A 255 -32.09 -18.06 -17.79
CA PHE A 255 -30.73 -17.51 -17.85
C PHE A 255 -29.68 -18.52 -18.31
N VAL A 256 -28.57 -18.02 -18.84
CA VAL A 256 -27.35 -18.77 -19.14
C VAL A 256 -26.14 -18.03 -18.57
N GLN A 257 -25.06 -18.75 -18.26
CA GLN A 257 -23.84 -18.15 -17.72
C GLN A 257 -22.60 -18.97 -18.07
N THR A 258 -21.47 -18.28 -18.28
CA THR A 258 -20.13 -18.86 -18.35
C THR A 258 -19.16 -18.04 -17.49
N SER A 259 -18.18 -18.71 -16.88
CA SER A 259 -17.03 -18.06 -16.24
C SER A 259 -15.74 -18.23 -17.05
N LEU A 260 -15.85 -18.79 -18.26
CA LEU A 260 -14.73 -19.03 -19.15
C LEU A 260 -14.64 -17.91 -20.19
N PHE A 261 -13.45 -17.37 -20.35
CA PHE A 261 -13.12 -16.33 -21.31
C PHE A 261 -11.88 -16.73 -22.10
N THR A 262 -11.80 -16.29 -23.35
CA THR A 262 -10.55 -16.26 -24.12
C THR A 262 -9.96 -14.86 -23.98
N VAL A 263 -8.75 -14.78 -23.43
CA VAL A 263 -8.11 -13.50 -23.10
C VAL A 263 -6.78 -13.38 -23.83
N SER A 264 -6.56 -12.23 -24.46
CA SER A 264 -5.28 -11.86 -25.06
C SER A 264 -4.78 -10.53 -24.50
N GLY A 265 -3.46 -10.38 -24.44
CA GLY A 265 -2.79 -9.15 -24.05
C GLY A 265 -1.35 -9.43 -23.66
N ARG A 266 -0.40 -8.84 -24.40
CA ARG A 266 1.02 -9.04 -24.15
C ARG A 266 1.48 -8.16 -23.01
N LEU A 267 2.01 -8.76 -21.95
CA LEU A 267 2.63 -8.03 -20.86
C LEU A 267 3.89 -7.34 -21.35
N ILE A 268 4.06 -6.08 -20.98
CA ILE A 268 5.28 -5.31 -21.21
C ILE A 268 5.77 -4.71 -19.90
N GLY A 269 7.09 -4.67 -19.74
CA GLY A 269 7.73 -4.11 -18.56
C GLY A 269 8.81 -5.00 -17.97
N LEU A 270 9.11 -4.74 -16.71
CA LEU A 270 10.11 -5.45 -15.94
C LEU A 270 9.42 -6.32 -14.90
N GLY A 271 9.90 -7.54 -14.71
CA GLY A 271 9.61 -8.28 -13.49
C GLY A 271 10.42 -7.64 -12.38
N VAL A 272 9.77 -7.14 -11.33
CA VAL A 272 10.44 -6.53 -10.17
C VAL A 272 10.01 -7.30 -8.94
N GLU A 273 10.98 -7.77 -8.15
CA GLU A 273 10.72 -8.51 -6.92
C GLU A 273 11.59 -7.99 -5.76
N PRO A 274 11.06 -7.88 -4.53
CA PRO A 274 9.66 -8.13 -4.18
C PRO A 274 8.73 -7.00 -4.66
N PHE A 275 7.54 -7.37 -5.15
CA PHE A 275 6.48 -6.42 -5.50
C PHE A 275 5.11 -6.85 -4.93
N PRO A 276 4.50 -6.08 -4.01
CA PRO A 276 4.99 -4.83 -3.42
C PRO A 276 6.24 -5.05 -2.54
N ALA A 277 7.01 -3.98 -2.29
CA ALA A 277 8.13 -4.05 -1.37
C ALA A 277 7.66 -4.44 0.04
N ALA A 278 8.44 -5.28 0.73
CA ALA A 278 8.19 -5.58 2.13
C ALA A 278 8.33 -4.31 2.99
N ALA A 279 7.49 -4.17 4.02
CA ALA A 279 7.62 -3.08 4.96
C ALA A 279 8.91 -3.25 5.78
N MET A 280 9.74 -2.20 5.82
CA MET A 280 10.99 -2.20 6.58
C MET A 280 10.77 -1.68 8.00
N THR A 281 11.53 -2.18 8.97
CA THR A 281 11.55 -1.64 10.33
C THR A 281 12.99 -1.54 10.80
N ALA A 282 13.44 -0.34 11.14
CA ALA A 282 14.84 -0.08 11.48
C ALA A 282 14.95 0.72 12.77
N VAL A 283 15.94 0.37 13.59
CA VAL A 283 16.35 1.18 14.73
C VAL A 283 17.23 2.31 14.20
N VAL A 284 16.98 3.55 14.63
CA VAL A 284 17.77 4.71 14.19
C VAL A 284 19.27 4.47 14.41
N GLY A 285 20.05 4.66 13.35
CA GLY A 285 21.49 4.40 13.31
C GLY A 285 21.88 2.99 12.86
N THR A 286 20.91 2.07 12.66
CA THR A 286 21.15 0.71 12.13
C THR A 286 20.29 0.51 10.88
N PRO A 287 20.81 0.81 9.67
CA PRO A 287 20.04 0.70 8.44
C PRO A 287 19.63 -0.74 8.16
N VAL A 288 18.42 -0.91 7.61
CA VAL A 288 17.95 -2.20 7.08
C VAL A 288 18.00 -2.14 5.56
N LEU A 289 18.44 -3.23 4.94
CA LEU A 289 18.58 -3.35 3.50
C LEU A 289 17.54 -4.33 2.96
N GLN A 290 17.01 -4.00 1.79
CA GLN A 290 16.13 -4.85 1.01
C GLN A 290 16.67 -4.97 -0.40
N GLU A 291 16.87 -6.20 -0.86
CA GLU A 291 17.25 -6.47 -2.24
C GLU A 291 16.04 -6.34 -3.17
N VAL A 292 16.25 -5.68 -4.30
CA VAL A 292 15.30 -5.58 -5.40
C VAL A 292 15.94 -6.23 -6.62
N THR A 293 15.26 -7.22 -7.18
CA THR A 293 15.66 -7.91 -8.40
C THR A 293 14.79 -7.46 -9.55
N MET A 294 15.42 -7.05 -10.65
CA MET A 294 14.77 -6.74 -11.91
C MET A 294 15.07 -7.85 -12.92
N THR A 295 14.04 -8.33 -13.58
CA THR A 295 14.13 -9.33 -14.66
C THR A 295 13.52 -8.73 -15.91
N ASN A 296 14.27 -8.77 -17.01
CA ASN A 296 13.73 -8.42 -18.30
C ASN A 296 12.71 -9.48 -18.72
N ILE A 297 11.45 -9.08 -18.71
CA ILE A 297 10.32 -9.87 -19.23
C ILE A 297 9.77 -9.26 -20.51
N THR A 298 10.41 -8.20 -21.01
CA THR A 298 10.09 -7.64 -22.31
C THR A 298 10.60 -8.59 -23.39
N GLY A 299 9.88 -8.71 -24.50
CA GLY A 299 10.36 -9.43 -25.68
C GLY A 299 11.47 -8.69 -26.43
N SER A 300 12.18 -7.74 -25.81
CA SER A 300 13.23 -6.91 -26.40
C SER A 300 14.33 -6.60 -25.37
N THR A 301 15.46 -6.03 -25.77
CA THR A 301 16.52 -5.69 -24.81
C THR A 301 16.18 -4.41 -24.07
N VAL A 302 16.42 -4.35 -22.75
CA VAL A 302 16.12 -3.18 -21.92
C VAL A 302 17.40 -2.63 -21.31
N ALA A 303 17.68 -1.34 -21.51
CA ALA A 303 18.87 -0.66 -21.01
C ALA A 303 18.56 0.27 -19.82
N PHE A 304 19.51 0.39 -18.90
CA PHE A 304 19.47 1.26 -17.71
C PHE A 304 20.77 2.08 -17.60
N THR A 305 21.20 2.68 -18.71
CA THR A 305 22.44 3.46 -18.82
C THR A 305 22.25 4.94 -18.51
N GLY A 306 21.01 5.42 -18.45
CA GLY A 306 20.65 6.80 -18.15
C GLY A 306 20.95 7.21 -16.70
N GLN A 307 21.32 8.48 -16.51
CA GLN A 307 21.34 9.12 -15.19
C GLN A 307 19.90 9.14 -14.66
N ASN A 308 19.62 8.47 -13.55
CA ASN A 308 18.30 8.29 -12.93
C ASN A 308 17.44 7.11 -13.46
N ALA A 309 18.07 6.09 -14.06
CA ALA A 309 17.38 4.83 -14.32
C ALA A 309 16.73 4.22 -13.05
N LEU A 310 17.32 4.48 -11.88
CA LEU A 310 16.77 4.16 -10.57
C LEU A 310 16.68 5.44 -9.74
N ALA A 311 15.49 5.78 -9.24
CA ALA A 311 15.27 6.98 -8.45
C ALA A 311 14.33 6.72 -7.26
N ILE A 312 14.56 7.38 -6.13
CA ILE A 312 13.64 7.36 -4.98
C ILE A 312 13.14 8.79 -4.74
N THR A 313 11.82 8.93 -4.58
CA THR A 313 11.16 10.19 -4.21
C THR A 313 10.30 10.00 -2.96
N GLY A 314 10.15 11.03 -2.12
CA GLY A 314 9.42 10.93 -0.85
C GLY A 314 10.34 11.08 0.36
N SER A 315 10.21 10.19 1.36
CA SER A 315 11.03 10.28 2.58
C SER A 315 12.53 10.15 2.26
N PRO A 316 13.39 11.04 2.80
CA PRO A 316 14.85 10.97 2.62
C PRO A 316 15.49 9.79 3.37
N ASP A 317 14.74 9.09 4.21
CA ASP A 317 15.19 7.89 4.93
C ASP A 317 15.45 6.69 4.00
N PHE A 318 14.94 6.75 2.77
CA PHE A 318 15.15 5.71 1.76
C PHE A 318 16.19 6.13 0.73
N THR A 319 17.18 5.27 0.51
CA THR A 319 18.23 5.50 -0.50
C THR A 319 18.56 4.22 -1.25
N ILE A 320 19.02 4.36 -2.49
CA ILE A 320 19.63 3.26 -3.24
C ILE A 320 21.08 3.16 -2.78
N VAL A 321 21.52 1.95 -2.40
CA VAL A 321 22.90 1.71 -1.95
C VAL A 321 23.84 1.73 -3.16
N PRO A 322 24.79 2.68 -3.26
CA PRO A 322 25.72 2.72 -4.39
C PRO A 322 26.82 1.65 -4.26
N GLY A 323 27.34 1.15 -5.38
CA GLY A 323 28.54 0.31 -5.43
C GLY A 323 28.28 -1.13 -5.88
N VAL A 324 29.07 -2.08 -5.35
CA VAL A 324 29.20 -3.48 -5.86
C VAL A 324 27.92 -4.32 -5.78
N THR A 325 26.90 -3.86 -5.05
CA THR A 325 25.59 -4.51 -4.95
C THR A 325 24.58 -4.03 -5.98
N ASP A 326 24.83 -2.90 -6.66
CA ASP A 326 24.02 -2.45 -7.80
C ASP A 326 24.59 -3.03 -9.09
N THR A 327 23.94 -4.08 -9.58
CA THR A 327 24.25 -4.73 -10.85
C THR A 327 23.31 -4.27 -11.95
N CYS A 328 22.45 -3.28 -11.73
CA CYS A 328 21.47 -2.80 -12.69
C CYS A 328 21.88 -1.51 -13.38
N SER A 329 22.42 -0.55 -12.63
CA SER A 329 22.88 0.72 -13.19
C SER A 329 23.97 0.50 -14.23
N GLY A 330 23.78 1.05 -15.43
CA GLY A 330 24.69 0.89 -16.56
C GLY A 330 24.59 -0.45 -17.30
N GLN A 331 23.62 -1.31 -16.97
CA GLN A 331 23.42 -2.59 -17.67
C GLN A 331 22.39 -2.52 -18.80
N THR A 332 22.50 -3.48 -19.72
CA THR A 332 21.46 -3.83 -20.69
C THR A 332 21.03 -5.27 -20.47
N LEU A 333 19.80 -5.45 -19.99
CA LEU A 333 19.20 -6.75 -19.79
C LEU A 333 18.73 -7.34 -21.12
N GLN A 334 19.11 -8.58 -21.37
CA GLN A 334 18.79 -9.34 -22.57
C GLN A 334 17.45 -10.06 -22.44
N VAL A 335 16.85 -10.42 -23.57
CA VAL A 335 15.65 -11.27 -23.59
C VAL A 335 16.04 -12.69 -23.15
N PRO A 336 15.40 -13.31 -22.15
CA PRO A 336 15.66 -14.69 -21.78
C PRO A 336 15.57 -15.63 -22.99
N PRO A 337 16.47 -16.63 -23.13
CA PRO A 337 17.44 -17.11 -22.15
C PRO A 337 18.82 -16.43 -22.21
N ALA A 338 18.98 -15.36 -23.02
CA ALA A 338 20.26 -14.66 -23.13
C ALA A 338 20.61 -13.93 -21.81
N THR A 339 21.90 -13.81 -21.52
CA THR A 339 22.41 -13.28 -20.24
C THR A 339 23.17 -11.96 -20.41
N PRO A 340 23.07 -11.00 -19.46
CA PRO A 340 22.22 -11.06 -18.26
C PRO A 340 20.76 -10.75 -18.61
N SER A 341 19.81 -11.58 -18.19
CA SER A 341 18.36 -11.30 -18.29
C SER A 341 17.79 -10.68 -17.01
N SER A 342 18.59 -10.62 -15.94
CA SER A 342 18.22 -10.04 -14.66
C SER A 342 19.40 -9.30 -14.03
N CYS A 343 19.09 -8.39 -13.12
CA CYS A 343 20.04 -7.71 -12.25
C CYS A 343 19.39 -7.40 -10.89
N SER A 344 20.19 -7.03 -9.89
CA SER A 344 19.71 -6.62 -8.57
C SER A 344 20.43 -5.39 -8.03
N PHE A 345 19.77 -4.70 -7.11
CA PHE A 345 20.32 -3.61 -6.30
C PHE A 345 19.69 -3.62 -4.90
N GLN A 346 20.24 -2.83 -3.98
CA GLN A 346 19.71 -2.73 -2.61
C GLN A 346 19.12 -1.36 -2.33
N VAL A 347 17.94 -1.36 -1.71
CA VAL A 347 17.33 -0.20 -1.08
C VAL A 347 17.65 -0.23 0.41
N SER A 348 18.12 0.89 0.94
CA SER A 348 18.37 1.09 2.36
C SER A 348 17.24 1.93 2.97
N PHE A 349 16.77 1.52 4.14
CA PHE A 349 15.96 2.34 5.03
C PHE A 349 16.77 2.70 6.27
N ASN A 350 17.13 3.97 6.40
CA ASN A 350 17.91 4.53 7.49
C ASN A 350 17.15 5.73 8.12
N PRO A 351 16.25 5.48 9.07
CA PRO A 351 15.40 6.52 9.62
C PRO A 351 16.16 7.53 10.47
N ALA A 352 15.87 8.81 10.28
CA ALA A 352 16.32 9.89 11.17
C ALA A 352 15.42 10.05 12.41
N ALA A 353 15.91 10.81 13.41
CA ALA A 353 15.14 11.19 14.59
C ALA A 353 13.90 12.03 14.22
N SER A 354 12.70 11.52 14.54
CA SER A 354 11.41 12.19 14.35
C SER A 354 10.27 11.37 14.95
N THR A 355 9.19 12.02 15.38
CA THR A 355 8.01 11.38 15.98
C THR A 355 7.04 10.74 14.98
N VAL A 356 7.26 10.93 13.68
CA VAL A 356 6.38 10.35 12.64
C VAL A 356 6.73 8.86 12.47
N ALA A 357 5.76 8.00 12.80
CA ALA A 357 5.91 6.55 12.80
C ALA A 357 6.11 5.95 11.40
N ALA A 358 5.21 6.30 10.48
CA ALA A 358 5.17 5.75 9.13
C ALA A 358 5.93 6.64 8.15
N ARG A 359 6.88 6.04 7.43
CA ARG A 359 7.64 6.66 6.34
C ARG A 359 7.26 6.02 5.03
N SER A 360 7.07 6.85 4.02
CA SER A 360 6.75 6.40 2.67
C SER A 360 7.64 7.06 1.64
N ALA A 361 8.04 6.28 0.64
CA ALA A 361 8.71 6.74 -0.56
C ALA A 361 8.24 5.92 -1.76
N VAL A 362 8.60 6.36 -2.96
CA VAL A 362 8.37 5.63 -4.20
C VAL A 362 9.72 5.44 -4.88
N LEU A 363 10.08 4.18 -5.09
CA LEU A 363 11.16 3.78 -5.97
C LEU A 363 10.62 3.74 -7.40
N THR A 364 11.19 4.53 -8.28
CA THR A 364 10.89 4.56 -9.71
C THR A 364 12.05 3.95 -10.47
N ILE A 365 11.77 2.88 -11.20
CA ILE A 365 12.67 2.22 -12.14
C ILE A 365 12.27 2.68 -13.53
N THR A 366 13.16 3.37 -14.23
CA THR A 366 12.92 3.95 -15.54
C THR A 366 13.93 3.35 -16.52
N PRO A 367 13.49 2.46 -17.43
CA PRO A 367 14.29 2.08 -18.59
C PRO A 367 14.72 3.29 -19.42
N ASP A 368 15.87 3.20 -20.09
CA ASP A 368 16.36 4.23 -21.01
C ASP A 368 15.35 4.50 -22.13
N ASP A 369 14.68 3.45 -22.59
CA ASP A 369 13.59 3.52 -23.55
C ASP A 369 12.26 3.07 -22.93
N THR A 370 11.46 4.06 -22.55
CA THR A 370 10.12 3.86 -21.97
C THR A 370 9.08 3.30 -22.95
N ALA A 371 9.41 3.23 -24.25
CA ALA A 371 8.61 2.48 -25.21
C ALA A 371 8.81 0.97 -25.02
N THR A 372 10.06 0.51 -24.81
CA THR A 372 10.37 -0.92 -24.65
C THR A 372 9.87 -1.49 -23.32
N ALA A 373 9.85 -0.68 -22.26
CA ALA A 373 9.22 -1.03 -20.99
C ALA A 373 8.70 0.23 -20.27
N PRO A 374 7.47 0.21 -19.74
CA PRO A 374 7.00 1.28 -18.86
C PRO A 374 7.90 1.41 -17.62
N PRO A 375 8.04 2.63 -17.07
CA PRO A 375 8.62 2.80 -15.75
C PRO A 375 7.83 2.02 -14.69
N VAL A 376 8.53 1.32 -13.82
CA VAL A 376 7.93 0.59 -12.70
C VAL A 376 8.04 1.44 -11.43
N SER A 377 6.94 1.64 -10.73
CA SER A 377 6.91 2.35 -9.44
C SER A 377 6.61 1.37 -8.31
N VAL A 378 7.52 1.26 -7.35
CA VAL A 378 7.38 0.43 -6.16
C VAL A 378 7.19 1.33 -4.95
N THR A 379 6.08 1.15 -4.24
CA THR A 379 5.86 1.87 -2.98
C THR A 379 6.75 1.28 -1.89
N LEU A 380 7.51 2.13 -1.21
CA LEU A 380 8.35 1.79 -0.08
C LEU A 380 7.68 2.26 1.22
N ALA A 381 7.66 1.40 2.23
CA ALA A 381 7.13 1.71 3.55
C ALA A 381 8.14 1.32 4.64
N GLY A 382 8.26 2.17 5.66
CA GLY A 382 9.22 1.98 6.74
C GLY A 382 8.71 2.51 8.08
N THR A 383 9.02 1.79 9.14
CA THR A 383 8.75 2.20 10.53
C THR A 383 10.06 2.42 11.28
N ALA A 384 10.24 3.62 11.81
CA ALA A 384 11.39 3.96 12.64
C ALA A 384 11.22 3.43 14.07
N ARG A 385 12.30 2.94 14.67
CA ARG A 385 12.38 2.58 16.09
C ARG A 385 13.46 3.35 16.81
N PHE A 386 13.17 3.74 18.04
CA PHE A 386 14.09 4.41 18.94
C PHE A 386 14.48 3.51 20.09
N ALA A 387 15.79 3.45 20.35
CA ALA A 387 16.33 2.68 21.44
C ALA A 387 16.25 3.51 22.73
N LEU A 388 15.61 2.96 23.76
CA LEU A 388 15.68 3.44 25.14
C LEU A 388 16.57 2.49 25.91
N THR A 389 17.75 2.96 26.30
CA THR A 389 18.75 2.11 26.97
C THR A 389 18.87 2.50 28.44
N THR A 390 18.48 1.59 29.33
CA THR A 390 18.61 1.83 30.77
C THR A 390 20.00 1.47 31.27
N SER A 391 20.56 2.29 32.15
CA SER A 391 21.71 1.97 32.97
C SER A 391 21.34 2.09 34.46
N THR A 392 21.88 1.24 35.32
CA THR A 392 21.66 1.32 36.78
C THR A 392 22.99 1.49 37.51
N ALA A 393 23.16 2.60 38.21
CA ALA A 393 24.34 2.88 39.01
C ALA A 393 24.25 2.27 40.42
N ALA A 394 25.41 1.97 40.98
CA ALA A 394 25.53 1.52 42.36
C ALA A 394 25.41 2.69 43.34
N SER A 395 24.94 2.38 44.55
CA SER A 395 24.78 3.30 45.67
C SER A 395 25.66 2.82 46.83
N ALA A 396 26.21 3.78 47.59
CA ALA A 396 26.98 3.47 48.78
C ALA A 396 26.07 2.87 49.86
N THR A 397 26.59 1.88 50.58
CA THR A 397 25.89 1.20 51.68
C THR A 397 26.91 0.85 52.78
N PRO A 398 26.48 0.50 54.00
CA PRO A 398 27.42 0.16 55.07
C PRO A 398 28.30 -1.06 54.74
N ALA A 399 27.87 -1.90 53.79
CA ALA A 399 28.57 -3.10 53.35
C ALA A 399 29.36 -2.90 52.04
N GLY A 400 29.47 -1.68 51.53
CA GLY A 400 30.11 -1.35 50.25
C GLY A 400 29.12 -0.80 49.22
N SER A 401 29.50 -0.75 47.94
CA SER A 401 28.68 -0.19 46.87
C SER A 401 27.93 -1.29 46.10
N ARG A 402 26.60 -1.13 45.94
CA ARG A 402 25.76 -2.05 45.15
C ARG A 402 24.56 -1.32 44.53
N VAL A 403 23.92 -1.92 43.53
CA VAL A 403 22.62 -1.44 43.05
C VAL A 403 21.55 -1.79 44.10
N ALA A 404 20.84 -0.78 44.61
CA ALA A 404 19.86 -0.92 45.70
C ALA A 404 18.40 -0.94 45.22
N GLY A 405 18.14 -1.61 44.09
CA GLY A 405 16.81 -1.71 43.49
C GLY A 405 16.86 -2.28 42.08
N THR A 406 15.71 -2.32 41.41
CA THR A 406 15.60 -2.80 40.02
C THR A 406 14.76 -1.86 39.15
N VAL A 407 15.00 -1.90 37.83
CA VAL A 407 14.22 -1.19 36.81
C VAL A 407 13.59 -2.22 35.86
N SER A 408 12.35 -1.98 35.43
CA SER A 408 11.63 -2.82 34.47
C SER A 408 10.91 -1.95 33.42
N PRO A 409 11.10 -2.20 32.11
CA PRO A 409 12.06 -3.14 31.53
C PRO A 409 13.52 -2.72 31.79
N ALA A 410 14.46 -3.68 31.79
CA ALA A 410 15.88 -3.42 31.88
C ALA A 410 16.57 -3.63 30.52
N GLY A 411 17.68 -2.94 30.30
CA GLY A 411 18.46 -2.99 29.06
C GLY A 411 17.92 -2.05 27.98
N THR A 412 18.14 -2.41 26.72
CA THR A 412 17.67 -1.64 25.57
C THR A 412 16.29 -2.13 25.13
N VAL A 413 15.34 -1.20 25.07
CA VAL A 413 14.01 -1.42 24.48
C VAL A 413 13.89 -0.56 23.22
N ASN A 414 13.52 -1.19 22.10
CA ASN A 414 13.25 -0.47 20.87
C ASN A 414 11.75 -0.20 20.77
N VAL A 415 11.38 1.08 20.67
CA VAL A 415 10.01 1.54 20.63
C VAL A 415 9.75 2.20 19.28
N ASP A 416 8.62 1.92 18.65
CA ASP A 416 8.25 2.58 17.40
C ASP A 416 8.15 4.11 17.58
N ALA A 417 8.52 4.86 16.55
CA ALA A 417 8.42 6.31 16.55
C ALA A 417 6.98 6.78 16.86
N GLY A 418 6.85 7.83 17.66
CA GLY A 418 5.57 8.30 18.20
C GLY A 418 4.98 7.41 19.30
N GLY A 419 5.57 6.24 19.57
CA GLY A 419 5.16 5.33 20.64
C GLY A 419 5.54 5.84 22.04
N SER A 420 5.18 5.04 23.04
CA SER A 420 5.44 5.33 24.44
C SER A 420 6.00 4.12 25.19
N GLN A 421 6.88 4.35 26.16
CA GLN A 421 7.42 3.34 27.06
C GLN A 421 7.34 3.81 28.51
N THR A 422 6.80 2.95 29.38
CA THR A 422 6.81 3.17 30.82
C THR A 422 7.89 2.31 31.47
N TYR A 423 8.70 2.92 32.33
CA TYR A 423 9.60 2.22 33.24
C TYR A 423 9.03 2.21 34.64
N THR A 424 9.14 1.08 35.31
CA THR A 424 8.78 0.88 36.72
C THR A 424 10.04 0.59 37.51
N PHE A 425 10.18 1.25 38.65
CA PHE A 425 11.31 1.11 39.56
C PHE A 425 10.88 0.39 40.83
N THR A 426 11.67 -0.56 41.29
CA THR A 426 11.44 -1.26 42.57
C THR A 426 12.64 -0.98 43.48
N PRO A 427 12.61 0.11 44.26
CA PRO A 427 13.68 0.40 45.21
C PRO A 427 13.68 -0.60 46.37
N GLU A 428 14.87 -0.91 46.90
CA GLU A 428 14.99 -1.55 48.22
C GLU A 428 14.42 -0.63 49.33
N ALA A 429 14.08 -1.20 50.48
CA ALA A 429 13.55 -0.44 51.60
C ALA A 429 14.50 0.70 52.02
N GLY A 430 13.97 1.93 52.11
CA GLY A 430 14.74 3.13 52.45
C GLY A 430 15.41 3.84 51.28
N TYR A 431 15.24 3.35 50.04
CA TYR A 431 15.76 3.97 48.83
C TYR A 431 14.66 4.59 47.97
N PHE A 432 15.03 5.58 47.15
CA PHE A 432 14.18 6.17 46.11
C PHE A 432 14.90 6.20 44.76
N PRO A 433 14.20 5.98 43.65
CA PRO A 433 14.78 6.05 42.31
C PRO A 433 15.05 7.50 41.90
N ARG A 434 16.29 7.80 41.55
CA ARG A 434 16.69 8.96 40.77
C ARG A 434 16.84 8.54 39.31
N VAL A 435 16.13 9.22 38.42
CA VAL A 435 16.10 8.89 37.00
C VAL A 435 16.55 10.11 36.18
N LEU A 436 17.63 9.97 35.41
CA LEU A 436 18.03 10.94 34.40
C LEU A 436 17.72 10.40 33.01
N VAL A 437 17.31 11.28 32.12
CA VAL A 437 17.10 10.96 30.70
C VAL A 437 17.95 11.90 29.90
N ASP A 438 18.92 11.35 29.18
CA ASP A 438 19.97 12.12 28.51
C ASP A 438 20.62 13.15 29.46
N GLY A 439 20.82 12.76 30.72
CA GLY A 439 21.38 13.62 31.77
C GLY A 439 20.38 14.56 32.47
N VAL A 440 19.13 14.66 32.01
CA VAL A 440 18.09 15.54 32.59
C VAL A 440 17.25 14.78 33.62
N LEU A 441 17.17 15.32 34.84
CA LEU A 441 16.40 14.71 35.93
C LEU A 441 14.90 14.66 35.62
N GLN A 442 14.31 13.49 35.79
CA GLN A 442 12.88 13.25 35.64
C GLN A 442 12.16 13.24 36.99
N THR A 443 10.88 13.62 36.97
CA THR A 443 9.99 13.43 38.12
C THR A 443 9.47 12.00 38.11
N VAL A 444 9.71 11.26 39.18
CA VAL A 444 9.21 9.89 39.34
C VAL A 444 7.90 9.94 40.14
N THR A 445 6.82 9.41 39.56
CA THR A 445 5.51 9.32 40.23
C THR A 445 5.12 7.86 40.37
N ASP A 446 4.73 7.42 41.57
CA ASP A 446 4.38 6.03 41.87
C ASP A 446 5.45 5.02 41.43
N ASN A 447 6.73 5.40 41.59
CA ASN A 447 7.89 4.64 41.10
C ASN A 447 7.83 4.33 39.59
N THR A 448 7.25 5.22 38.79
CA THR A 448 7.20 5.10 37.33
C THR A 448 7.64 6.38 36.62
N VAL A 449 8.14 6.20 35.40
CA VAL A 449 8.39 7.28 34.43
C VAL A 449 7.90 6.79 33.07
N THR A 450 7.06 7.58 32.40
CA THR A 450 6.54 7.28 31.06
C THR A 450 7.14 8.25 30.04
N PHE A 451 7.77 7.68 29.02
CA PHE A 451 8.19 8.35 27.80
C PHE A 451 7.07 8.24 26.80
N GLY A 452 6.53 9.36 26.33
CA GLY A 452 5.50 9.38 25.28
C GLY A 452 6.00 10.09 24.03
N ASN A 453 5.41 9.75 22.88
CA ASN A 453 5.69 10.40 21.60
C ASN A 453 7.20 10.41 21.26
N LEU A 454 7.84 9.24 21.32
CA LEU A 454 9.28 9.13 21.11
C LEU A 454 9.68 9.61 19.71
N GLY A 455 10.64 10.53 19.67
CA GLY A 455 11.20 11.07 18.43
C GLY A 455 12.70 10.87 18.28
N ALA A 456 13.37 10.28 19.28
CA ALA A 456 14.79 9.99 19.28
C ALA A 456 15.10 8.82 20.21
N SER A 457 16.27 8.21 20.04
CA SER A 457 16.83 7.26 21.01
C SER A 457 17.32 8.01 22.25
N HIS A 458 17.17 7.42 23.43
CA HIS A 458 17.52 8.06 24.72
C HIS A 458 18.27 7.10 25.64
N THR A 459 19.08 7.65 26.55
CA THR A 459 19.63 6.91 27.69
C THR A 459 18.82 7.20 28.95
N VAL A 460 18.55 6.16 29.74
CA VAL A 460 17.80 6.26 31.00
C VAL A 460 18.71 5.81 32.14
N ASP A 461 19.30 6.76 32.85
CA ASP A 461 20.24 6.48 33.94
C ASP A 461 19.52 6.48 35.29
N VAL A 462 19.58 5.35 35.98
CA VAL A 462 18.87 5.14 37.24
C VAL A 462 19.88 4.96 38.37
N LYS A 463 19.68 5.64 39.50
CA LYS A 463 20.38 5.37 40.75
C LYS A 463 19.37 5.31 41.89
N PHE A 464 19.54 4.38 42.82
CA PHE A 464 18.69 4.28 44.01
C PHE A 464 19.33 5.06 45.15
N VAL A 465 18.81 6.22 45.48
CA VAL A 465 19.36 7.12 46.50
C VAL A 465 18.75 6.77 47.85
N ARG A 466 19.57 6.65 48.90
CA ARG A 466 19.12 6.29 50.24
C ARG A 466 18.61 7.52 50.98
N ASN A 467 17.44 7.42 51.62
CA ASN A 467 16.92 8.50 52.46
C ASN A 467 17.85 8.82 53.62
N GLY A 468 18.09 10.10 53.83
CA GLY A 468 18.88 10.61 54.95
C GLY A 468 20.40 10.39 54.84
N ASP A 469 20.89 9.70 53.80
CA ASP A 469 22.33 9.56 53.49
C ASP A 469 22.71 10.63 52.47
N VAL A 470 22.79 11.86 52.94
CA VAL A 470 22.95 13.06 52.12
C VAL A 470 24.37 13.18 51.60
N VAL A 471 25.37 12.68 52.34
CA VAL A 471 26.77 12.69 51.87
C VAL A 471 27.15 11.47 51.02
N GLU A 472 26.20 10.55 50.79
CA GLU A 472 26.35 9.32 50.01
C GLU A 472 27.49 8.40 50.46
N ASP A 473 27.70 8.29 51.79
CA ASP A 473 28.75 7.44 52.36
C ASP A 473 28.26 6.03 52.75
N GLY A 474 26.95 5.79 52.59
CA GLY A 474 26.31 4.53 52.92
C GLY A 474 25.79 4.48 54.35
N THR A 475 25.97 5.52 55.16
CA THR A 475 25.49 5.61 56.55
C THR A 475 24.66 6.86 56.77
N ILE A 476 23.78 6.83 57.77
CA ILE A 476 22.98 8.00 58.16
C ILE A 476 23.52 8.47 59.50
N ASN A 477 24.28 9.55 59.50
CA ASN A 477 25.01 10.07 60.65
C ASN A 477 24.92 11.61 60.74
N MET A 478 25.66 12.21 61.68
CA MET A 478 25.60 13.66 61.91
C MET A 478 26.07 14.49 60.70
N SER A 479 26.95 13.93 59.86
CA SER A 479 27.42 14.56 58.63
C SER A 479 26.29 14.82 57.66
N ASP A 480 25.35 13.87 57.55
CA ASP A 480 24.15 14.03 56.72
C ASP A 480 23.24 15.12 57.23
N ALA A 481 23.00 15.15 58.54
CA ALA A 481 22.17 16.18 59.16
C ALA A 481 22.78 17.59 58.97
N ILE A 482 24.10 17.72 59.11
CA ILE A 482 24.80 18.99 58.88
C ILE A 482 24.72 19.39 57.40
N LYS A 483 24.92 18.44 56.48
CA LYS A 483 24.82 18.69 55.03
C LYS A 483 23.40 19.10 54.64
N ALA A 484 22.39 18.38 55.11
CA ALA A 484 20.97 18.72 54.93
C ALA A 484 20.65 20.11 55.48
N LEU A 485 21.18 20.47 56.66
CA LEU A 485 20.99 21.80 57.24
C LEU A 485 21.58 22.89 56.34
N ARG A 486 22.81 22.70 55.86
CA ARG A 486 23.46 23.65 54.94
C ARG A 486 22.65 23.83 53.66
N ILE A 487 22.09 22.75 53.11
CA ILE A 487 21.19 22.80 51.95
C ILE A 487 19.91 23.58 52.30
N ALA A 488 19.25 23.23 53.41
CA ALA A 488 17.99 23.85 53.83
C ALA A 488 18.09 25.36 54.10
N VAL A 489 19.25 25.82 54.58
CA VAL A 489 19.52 27.26 54.81
C VAL A 489 20.18 27.96 53.61
N GLY A 490 20.34 27.27 52.47
CA GLY A 490 20.88 27.83 51.23
C GLY A 490 22.38 28.11 51.25
N LEU A 491 23.14 27.49 52.15
CA LEU A 491 24.61 27.58 52.20
C LEU A 491 25.28 26.67 51.17
N ASP A 492 24.61 25.59 50.77
CA ASP A 492 25.09 24.64 49.75
C ASP A 492 24.05 24.49 48.63
N THR A 493 24.51 24.48 47.37
CA THR A 493 23.69 24.07 46.23
C THR A 493 23.76 22.54 46.11
N PRO A 494 22.66 21.81 46.36
CA PRO A 494 22.70 20.35 46.36
C PRO A 494 22.78 19.77 44.94
N THR A 495 23.47 18.64 44.79
CA THR A 495 23.30 17.76 43.64
C THR A 495 21.88 17.16 43.61
N ASN A 496 21.51 16.52 42.50
CA ASN A 496 20.21 15.84 42.42
C ASN A 496 20.07 14.73 43.47
N ASP A 497 21.15 13.98 43.71
CA ASP A 497 21.18 12.88 44.65
C ASP A 497 21.12 13.39 46.09
N GLU A 498 21.92 14.42 46.43
CA GLU A 498 21.87 15.09 47.74
C GLU A 498 20.48 15.65 48.04
N ARG A 499 19.81 16.25 47.04
CA ARG A 499 18.46 16.78 47.19
C ARG A 499 17.45 15.67 47.48
N ILE A 500 17.52 14.55 46.76
CA ILE A 500 16.63 13.40 46.95
C ILE A 500 16.89 12.73 48.30
N ALA A 501 18.16 12.56 48.68
CA ALA A 501 18.53 11.98 49.97
C ALA A 501 18.08 12.86 51.14
N ALA A 502 18.15 14.19 51.00
CA ALA A 502 17.82 15.13 52.06
C ALA A 502 16.31 15.39 52.22
N ASP A 503 15.49 15.17 51.18
CA ASP A 503 14.03 15.38 51.19
C ASP A 503 13.31 14.16 51.78
N VAL A 504 13.40 14.02 53.10
CA VAL A 504 12.85 12.87 53.85
C VAL A 504 11.49 13.17 54.47
N GLY A 505 10.96 14.38 54.32
CA GLY A 505 9.74 14.86 54.93
C GLY A 505 8.64 15.19 53.92
N PRO A 506 7.37 15.22 54.38
CA PRO A 506 6.91 14.78 55.69
C PRO A 506 6.90 13.24 55.83
N LEU A 507 6.78 12.75 57.07
CA LEU A 507 6.50 11.33 57.30
C LEU A 507 5.02 11.02 57.05
N VAL A 508 4.73 10.04 56.21
CA VAL A 508 3.39 9.48 56.00
C VAL A 508 3.41 8.01 56.42
N ALA A 509 2.56 7.65 57.38
CA ALA A 509 2.54 6.31 57.99
C ALA A 509 3.92 5.85 58.52
N GLY A 510 4.69 6.79 59.09
CA GLY A 510 6.01 6.52 59.67
C GLY A 510 7.13 6.33 58.65
N ARG A 511 6.91 6.64 57.36
CA ARG A 511 7.91 6.56 56.30
C ARG A 511 8.10 7.91 55.61
N PRO A 512 9.33 8.23 55.14
CA PRO A 512 9.61 9.39 54.32
C PRO A 512 8.71 9.44 53.11
N LYS A 513 8.15 10.62 52.85
CA LYS A 513 7.44 10.93 51.62
C LYS A 513 7.89 12.32 51.17
N ALA A 514 8.98 12.34 50.41
CA ALA A 514 9.55 13.53 49.80
C ALA A 514 8.48 14.45 49.21
N ASP A 515 8.55 15.74 49.54
CA ASP A 515 7.59 16.76 49.06
C ASP A 515 8.16 17.71 48.00
N GLY A 516 9.40 17.45 47.59
CA GLY A 516 10.13 18.19 46.56
C GLY A 516 11.02 19.31 47.12
N ALA A 517 11.09 19.52 48.43
CA ALA A 517 11.85 20.62 49.02
C ALA A 517 12.53 20.25 50.34
N VAL A 518 13.84 20.45 50.39
CA VAL A 518 14.65 20.28 51.60
C VAL A 518 14.47 21.49 52.52
N ARG A 519 13.81 21.28 53.67
CA ARG A 519 13.52 22.29 54.70
C ARG A 519 14.02 21.85 56.07
N ALA A 520 13.85 22.73 57.07
CA ALA A 520 14.23 22.43 58.46
C ALA A 520 13.53 21.19 59.03
N ASN A 521 12.33 20.86 58.56
CA ASN A 521 11.61 19.64 58.97
C ASN A 521 12.35 18.38 58.53
N ASP A 522 12.92 18.37 57.33
CA ASP A 522 13.72 17.25 56.82
C ASP A 522 14.99 17.06 57.64
N VAL A 523 15.68 18.15 57.93
CA VAL A 523 16.86 18.16 58.82
C VAL A 523 16.52 17.55 60.17
N LEU A 524 15.38 17.94 60.76
CA LEU A 524 14.92 17.40 62.04
C LEU A 524 14.64 15.90 61.96
N LEU A 525 14.04 15.42 60.87
CA LEU A 525 13.79 14.01 60.63
C LEU A 525 15.11 13.21 60.54
N ILE A 526 16.10 13.71 59.80
CA ILE A 526 17.43 13.09 59.73
C ILE A 526 18.09 13.08 61.12
N LEU A 527 18.05 14.18 61.87
CA LEU A 527 18.59 14.24 63.23
C LEU A 527 17.92 13.22 64.16
N ARG A 528 16.59 13.11 64.12
CA ARG A 528 15.83 12.13 64.90
C ARG A 528 16.22 10.70 64.55
N ARG A 529 16.49 10.42 63.27
CA ARG A 529 17.03 9.14 62.81
C ARG A 529 18.42 8.87 63.40
N VAL A 530 19.33 9.85 63.34
CA VAL A 530 20.69 9.77 63.87
C VAL A 530 20.72 9.50 65.38
N VAL A 531 19.82 10.12 66.15
CA VAL A 531 19.69 9.88 67.59
C VAL A 531 18.76 8.70 67.95
N ASN A 532 18.41 7.87 66.98
CA ASN A 532 17.61 6.66 67.14
C ASN A 532 16.18 6.88 67.70
N LEU A 533 15.60 8.05 67.48
CA LEU A 533 14.22 8.36 67.84
C LEU A 533 13.21 7.84 66.81
N ASP A 534 13.59 7.75 65.52
CA ASP A 534 12.76 7.19 64.45
C ASP A 534 13.56 6.15 63.62
N PRO A 535 13.81 4.92 64.14
CA PRO A 535 14.75 3.99 63.53
C PRO A 535 14.25 3.23 62.29
N ILE A 536 13.01 3.47 61.88
CA ILE A 536 12.25 2.59 60.98
C ILE A 536 12.49 2.89 59.50
N TRP A 537 12.98 4.07 59.16
CA TRP A 537 13.17 4.50 57.77
C TRP A 537 14.61 4.84 57.40
#